data_AF-A0A258H9K0-F1
#
_entry.id   AF-A0A258H9K0-F1
#
_cell.length_a   1.000
_cell.length_b   1.000
_cell.length_c   1.000
_cell.angle_alpha   90.00
_cell.angle_beta   90.00
_cell.angle_gamma   90.00
#
_symmetry.space_group_name_H-M   'P 1'
#
loop_
_entity.id
_entity.type
_entity.pdbx_description
1 polymer ?
#
loop_
_entity_poly.entity_id
_entity_poly.type
_entity_poly.pdbx_seq_one_letter_code
_entity_poly.pdbx_strand_id
1 'polypeptide(L)' 'MTDIRDDAREGFEAVFGTAPDGLWSAPGRVNLIGEHTDYNEGFVLPFAIDRRT' A
#
# COMPACT_ATOMS: atom_id res chain seq x y z
N MET A 1 -2.81 16.41 9.18
CA MET A 1 -2.29 15.03 9.13
C MET A 1 -1.43 14.97 7.90
N THR A 2 -0.12 14.81 8.06
CA THR A 2 0.82 14.80 6.92
C THR A 2 0.50 13.64 6.00
N ASP A 3 0.59 13.83 4.67
CA ASP A 3 0.42 12.74 3.71
C ASP A 3 1.60 11.77 3.87
N ILE A 4 1.33 10.46 3.94
CA ILE A 4 2.36 9.41 4.09
C ILE A 4 3.44 9.48 2.99
N ARG A 5 3.10 10.06 1.83
CA ARG A 5 4.06 10.31 0.74
C ARG A 5 5.11 11.36 1.10
N ASP A 6 4.71 12.40 1.85
CA ASP A 6 5.62 13.44 2.29
C ASP A 6 6.53 12.87 3.38
N ASP A 7 5.96 12.14 4.35
CA ASP A 7 6.73 11.45 5.39
C ASP A 7 7.76 10.47 4.79
N ALA A 8 7.40 9.71 3.76
CA ALA A 8 8.31 8.78 3.08
C ALA A 8 9.46 9.50 2.35
N ARG A 9 9.18 10.64 1.71
CA ARG A 9 10.21 11.44 1.04
C ARG A 9 11.18 12.06 2.03
N GLU A 10 10.65 12.71 3.07
CA GLU A 10 11.45 13.35 4.12
C GLU A 10 12.29 12.32 4.88
N GLY A 11 11.70 11.17 5.22
CA GLY A 11 12.40 10.05 5.85
C GLY A 11 13.53 9.49 5.00
N PHE A 12 13.31 9.34 3.68
CA PHE A 12 14.36 8.90 2.76
C PHE A 12 15.52 9.89 2.71
N GLU A 13 15.23 11.18 2.53
CA GLU A 13 16.27 12.21 2.45
C GLU A 13 17.06 12.35 3.76
N ALA A 14 16.38 12.24 4.91
CA ALA A 14 17.02 12.26 6.21
C ALA A 14 17.99 11.08 6.44
N VAL A 15 17.72 9.90 5.86
CA VAL A 15 18.55 8.69 6.01
C VAL A 15 19.66 8.62 4.96
N PHE A 16 19.36 9.01 3.71
CA PHE A 16 20.26 8.79 2.57
C PHE A 16 20.92 10.07 2.03
N GLY A 17 20.51 11.25 2.50
CA GLY A 17 21.11 12.55 2.16
C GLY A 17 20.88 13.01 0.72
N THR A 18 19.94 12.39 0.02
CA THR A 18 19.54 12.76 -1.35
C THR A 18 18.03 12.55 -1.52
N ALA A 19 17.44 13.27 -2.47
CA ALA A 19 16.06 13.01 -2.88
C ALA A 19 15.94 11.59 -3.50
N PRO A 20 14.82 10.88 -3.29
CA PRO A 20 14.56 9.62 -3.96
C PRO A 20 14.20 9.86 -5.44
N ASP A 21 14.59 8.92 -6.32
CA ASP A 21 14.24 8.96 -7.75
C ASP A 21 12.74 8.84 -8.00
N GLY A 22 12.01 8.23 -7.06
CA GLY A 22 10.56 8.02 -7.18
C GLY A 22 9.92 7.62 -5.86
N LEU A 23 8.59 7.68 -5.84
CA LEU A 23 7.75 7.12 -4.80
C LEU A 23 6.82 6.09 -5.44
N TRP A 24 6.74 4.92 -4.82
CA TRP A 24 5.78 3.87 -5.17
C TRP A 24 4.77 3.74 -4.05
N SER A 25 3.57 3.29 -4.39
CA SER A 25 2.53 3.09 -3.40
C SER A 25 1.57 1.98 -3.79
N ALA A 26 1.33 1.06 -2.86
CA ALA A 26 0.35 -0.01 -2.99
C ALA A 26 -0.75 0.14 -1.92
N PRO A 27 -2.04 0.04 -2.29
CA PRO A 27 -3.10 0.03 -1.31
C PRO A 27 -3.16 -1.33 -0.61
N GLY A 28 -3.53 -1.31 0.67
CA GLY A 28 -4.08 -2.50 1.32
C GLY A 28 -5.39 -2.91 0.64
N ARG A 29 -5.83 -4.13 0.92
CA ARG A 29 -7.13 -4.64 0.45
C ARG A 29 -7.90 -5.25 1.60
N VAL A 30 -9.22 -5.20 1.51
CA VAL A 30 -10.13 -6.01 2.31
C VAL A 30 -10.93 -6.87 1.35
N ASN A 31 -11.24 -8.08 1.78
CA ASN A 31 -12.12 -8.95 1.01
C ASN A 31 -13.55 -8.81 1.53
N LEU A 32 -14.50 -8.53 0.64
CA LEU A 32 -15.91 -8.37 1.01
C LEU A 32 -16.57 -9.74 1.22
N ILE A 33 -16.24 -10.70 0.36
CA ILE A 33 -16.73 -12.08 0.40
C ILE A 33 -15.76 -13.02 -0.35
N GLY A 34 -15.76 -14.30 0.01
CA GLY A 34 -14.90 -15.33 -0.59
C GLY A 34 -13.69 -15.72 0.26
N GLU A 35 -13.76 -15.60 1.59
CA GLU A 35 -12.68 -16.05 2.49
C GLU A 35 -12.36 -17.53 2.30
N HIS A 36 -11.07 -17.88 2.32
CA HIS A 36 -10.60 -19.26 2.20
C HIS A 36 -10.97 -19.96 0.88
N THR A 37 -11.33 -19.21 -0.17
CA THR A 37 -11.69 -19.78 -1.47
C THR A 37 -10.62 -19.61 -2.54
N ASP A 38 -9.71 -18.66 -2.39
CA ASP A 38 -8.67 -18.31 -3.35
C ASP A 38 -7.71 -19.48 -3.63
N TYR A 39 -7.25 -20.16 -2.58
CA TYR A 39 -6.41 -21.35 -2.72
C TYR A 39 -7.18 -22.62 -3.14
N ASN A 40 -8.49 -22.53 -3.32
CA ASN A 40 -9.37 -23.59 -3.81
C ASN A 40 -9.90 -23.30 -5.23
N GLU A 41 -9.26 -22.38 -5.97
CA GLU A 41 -9.69 -21.96 -7.31
C GLU A 41 -11.11 -21.32 -7.34
N GLY A 42 -11.57 -20.80 -6.20
CA GLY A 42 -12.85 -20.12 -6.06
C GLY A 42 -12.79 -18.62 -6.40
N PHE A 43 -13.96 -17.97 -6.41
CA PHE A 43 -14.07 -16.54 -6.65
C PHE A 43 -13.97 -15.72 -5.35
N VAL A 44 -13.29 -14.57 -5.43
CA VAL A 44 -13.17 -13.58 -4.35
C VAL A 44 -13.65 -12.21 -4.82
N LEU A 45 -14.14 -11.38 -3.89
CA LEU A 45 -14.51 -9.99 -4.17
C LEU A 45 -13.74 -9.02 -3.26
N PRO A 46 -12.45 -8.78 -3.53
CA PRO A 46 -11.66 -7.80 -2.80
C PRO A 46 -11.84 -6.39 -3.36
N PHE A 47 -11.51 -5.40 -2.54
CA PHE A 47 -11.38 -4.02 -2.96
C PHE A 47 -10.21 -3.36 -2.24
N ALA A 48 -9.58 -2.40 -2.92
CA ALA A 48 -8.54 -1.56 -2.35
C ALA A 48 -9.14 -0.62 -1.31
N ILE A 49 -8.42 -0.41 -0.20
CA ILE A 49 -8.81 0.53 0.86
C ILE A 49 -7.90 1.77 0.85
N ASP A 50 -8.34 2.83 1.52
CA ASP A 50 -7.55 4.06 1.70
C ASP A 50 -6.50 3.91 2.82
N ARG A 51 -5.71 2.83 2.74
CA ARG A 51 -4.53 2.58 3.55
C ARG A 51 -3.45 2.11 2.60
N ARG A 52 -2.27 2.73 2.62
CA ARG A 52 -1.22 2.51 1.64
C ARG A 52 0.13 2.27 2.32
N THR A 53 1.00 1.57 1.61
CA THR A 53 2.44 1.46 1.89
C THR A 53 3.19 1.97 0.67
#